data_AF-A0A5C8D9W8-F1
#
_entry.id   AF-A0A5C8D9W8-F1
#
_cell.length_a   1.000
_cell.length_b   1.000
_cell.length_c   1.000
_cell.angle_alpha   90.00
_cell.angle_beta   90.00
_cell.angle_gamma   90.00
#
_symmetry.space_group_name_H-M   'P 1'
#
loop_
_entity.id
_entity.type
_entity.pdbx_description
1 polymer ?
#
loop_
_entity_poly.entity_id
_entity_poly.type
_entity_poly.pdbx_seq_one_letter_code
_entity_poly.pdbx_strand_id
1 'polypeptide(L)'
;MSLNIFEIWNAIGRQTPFAVRRDHWSEGQYAVVEKIEIEKWPYGKAYGYPIEEGKHSDRFEYDVNWRATNIIPSSGTYQWSLAENVDINKGKTIAIKRKRSTAVAYSIHTIFNFGKHKGKTVEAAFRLEPSYILWAAVHADNFCLTAETFEALEKTNPNFKFSAEVQKINDQKLKYLQSLR
;
A
#
# COMPACT_ATOMS: atom_id res chain seq x y z
N MET A 1 -32.02 4.02 -7.49
CA MET A 1 -32.06 4.95 -8.65
C MET A 1 -30.78 4.75 -9.43
N SER A 2 -30.90 4.52 -10.73
CA SER A 2 -29.75 4.28 -11.59
C SER A 2 -29.21 5.61 -12.08
N LEU A 3 -27.93 5.85 -11.86
CA LEU A 3 -27.19 7.06 -12.21
C LEU A 3 -26.13 6.73 -13.26
N ASN A 4 -25.52 7.76 -13.83
CA ASN A 4 -24.29 7.58 -14.60
C ASN A 4 -23.06 7.56 -13.67
N ILE A 5 -21.93 7.00 -14.15
CA ILE A 5 -20.72 6.88 -13.32
C ILE A 5 -20.18 8.24 -12.86
N PHE A 6 -20.33 9.29 -13.68
CA PHE A 6 -19.81 10.62 -13.41
C PHE A 6 -20.61 11.37 -12.33
N GLU A 7 -21.93 11.16 -12.30
CA GLU A 7 -22.83 11.65 -11.25
C GLU A 7 -22.57 10.93 -9.95
N ILE A 8 -22.38 9.61 -9.98
CA ILE A 8 -21.97 8.84 -8.80
C ILE A 8 -20.63 9.38 -8.27
N TRP A 9 -19.65 9.58 -9.15
CA TRP A 9 -18.37 10.17 -8.80
C TRP A 9 -18.50 11.56 -8.17
N ASN A 10 -19.37 12.42 -8.71
CA ASN A 10 -19.61 13.74 -8.13
C ASN A 10 -20.35 13.67 -6.78
N ALA A 11 -21.28 12.73 -6.62
CA ALA A 11 -22.01 12.52 -5.37
C ALA A 11 -21.10 12.04 -4.23
N ILE A 12 -20.09 11.21 -4.53
CA ILE A 12 -19.08 10.75 -3.54
C ILE A 12 -17.94 11.75 -3.32
N GLY A 13 -18.08 13.00 -3.78
CA GLY A 13 -17.06 14.04 -3.60
C GLY A 13 -15.84 13.89 -4.51
N ARG A 14 -16.02 13.31 -5.70
CA ARG A 14 -15.00 13.14 -6.75
C ARG A 14 -13.81 12.28 -6.35
N GLN A 15 -14.03 11.32 -5.46
CA GLN A 15 -13.00 10.40 -4.99
C GLN A 15 -12.86 9.19 -5.92
N THR A 16 -11.64 8.73 -6.11
CA THR A 16 -11.32 7.42 -6.71
C THR A 16 -10.29 6.71 -5.83
N PRO A 17 -10.24 5.36 -5.82
CA PRO A 17 -11.12 4.44 -6.53
C PRO A 17 -12.48 4.23 -5.83
N PHE A 18 -13.51 3.89 -6.60
CA PHE A 18 -14.84 3.52 -6.09
C PHE A 18 -15.45 2.37 -6.90
N ALA A 19 -16.41 1.65 -6.33
CA ALA A 19 -17.07 0.53 -6.98
C ALA A 19 -18.46 0.91 -7.46
N VAL A 20 -18.79 0.52 -8.69
CA VAL A 20 -20.11 0.70 -9.30
C VAL A 20 -20.65 -0.63 -9.80
N ARG A 21 -21.95 -0.81 -9.72
CA ARG A 21 -22.65 -2.01 -10.17
C ARG A 21 -23.71 -1.66 -11.20
N ARG A 22 -23.86 -2.48 -12.24
CA ARG A 22 -24.97 -2.31 -13.18
C ARG A 22 -26.26 -2.91 -12.63
N ASP A 23 -27.40 -2.38 -13.03
CA ASP A 23 -28.71 -2.82 -12.51
C ASP A 23 -29.00 -4.32 -12.73
N HIS A 24 -28.47 -4.90 -13.81
CA HIS A 24 -28.65 -6.32 -14.13
C HIS A 24 -27.54 -7.22 -13.57
N TRP A 25 -26.63 -6.69 -12.75
CA TRP A 25 -25.54 -7.46 -12.16
C TRP A 25 -25.91 -8.03 -10.80
N SER A 26 -25.41 -9.24 -10.55
CA SER A 26 -25.51 -9.90 -9.25
C SER A 26 -24.74 -9.13 -8.16
N GLU A 27 -25.02 -9.38 -6.88
CA GLU A 27 -24.32 -8.72 -5.76
C GLU A 27 -22.80 -8.96 -5.76
N GLY A 28 -22.34 -10.10 -6.28
CA GLY A 28 -20.93 -10.42 -6.44
C GLY A 28 -20.24 -9.72 -7.63
N GLN A 29 -20.97 -9.00 -8.48
CA GLN A 29 -20.46 -8.40 -9.72
C GLN A 29 -20.44 -6.88 -9.63
N TYR A 30 -19.27 -6.27 -9.77
CA TYR A 30 -19.10 -4.81 -9.78
C TYR A 30 -17.85 -4.38 -10.55
N ALA A 31 -17.80 -3.12 -10.95
CA ALA A 31 -16.67 -2.51 -11.62
C ALA A 31 -15.98 -1.54 -10.68
N VAL A 32 -14.66 -1.65 -10.54
CA VAL A 32 -13.85 -0.69 -9.79
C VAL A 32 -13.39 0.40 -10.75
N VAL A 33 -13.84 1.63 -10.49
CA VAL A 33 -13.41 2.82 -11.21
C VAL A 33 -12.16 3.37 -10.54
N GLU A 34 -11.05 3.45 -11.26
CA GLU A 34 -9.77 3.98 -10.74
C GLU A 34 -9.48 5.41 -11.18
N LYS A 35 -9.96 5.80 -12.36
CA LYS A 35 -9.69 7.12 -12.94
C LYS A 35 -10.88 7.60 -13.75
N ILE A 36 -11.15 8.90 -13.71
CA ILE A 36 -12.18 9.56 -14.51
C ILE A 36 -11.57 10.75 -15.22
N GLU A 37 -11.87 10.87 -16.51
CA GLU A 37 -11.54 12.01 -17.35
C GLU A 37 -12.83 12.62 -17.88
N ILE A 38 -13.15 13.84 -17.47
CA ILE A 38 -14.34 14.55 -17.98
C ILE A 38 -13.94 15.29 -19.24
N GLU A 39 -14.60 14.99 -20.37
CA GLU A 39 -14.47 15.77 -21.61
C GLU A 39 -15.51 16.89 -21.63
N LYS A 40 -16.79 16.56 -21.35
CA LYS A 40 -17.89 17.52 -21.30
C LYS A 40 -18.91 17.08 -20.26
N TRP A 41 -19.01 17.82 -19.16
CA TRP A 41 -19.93 17.51 -18.06
C TRP A 41 -21.39 17.29 -18.55
N PRO A 42 -22.10 16.23 -18.13
CA PRO A 42 -21.74 15.16 -17.18
C PRO A 42 -21.14 13.90 -17.83
N TYR A 43 -20.47 14.02 -18.98
CA TYR A 43 -19.90 12.92 -19.75
C TYR A 43 -18.37 12.99 -19.85
N GLY A 44 -17.77 11.82 -20.03
CA GLY A 44 -16.33 11.66 -20.14
C GLY A 44 -15.94 10.20 -20.35
N LYS A 45 -14.74 9.84 -19.92
CA LYS A 45 -14.21 8.48 -19.93
C LYS A 45 -13.95 8.05 -18.49
N ALA A 46 -14.56 6.94 -18.09
CA ALA A 46 -14.24 6.27 -16.83
C ALA A 46 -13.30 5.10 -17.13
N TYR A 47 -12.27 4.94 -16.30
CA TYR A 47 -11.30 3.87 -16.39
C TYR A 47 -11.40 2.97 -15.17
N GLY A 48 -11.34 1.66 -15.39
CA GLY A 48 -11.52 0.68 -14.33
C GLY A 48 -11.47 -0.76 -14.82
N TYR A 49 -11.79 -1.68 -13.92
CA TYR A 49 -11.83 -3.11 -14.20
C TYR A 49 -13.03 -3.79 -13.52
N PRO A 50 -13.57 -4.87 -14.10
CA PRO A 50 -14.62 -5.67 -13.49
C PRO A 50 -14.07 -6.63 -12.41
N ILE A 51 -14.90 -6.89 -11.41
CA ILE A 51 -14.70 -7.87 -10.35
C ILE A 51 -15.96 -8.75 -10.25
N GLU A 52 -15.75 -10.05 -10.10
CA GLU A 52 -16.80 -11.05 -9.87
C GLU A 52 -16.41 -11.92 -8.68
N GLU A 53 -17.27 -12.02 -7.66
CA GLU A 53 -17.03 -12.80 -6.44
C GLU A 53 -15.68 -12.46 -5.77
N GLY A 54 -15.31 -11.18 -5.79
CA GLY A 54 -14.06 -10.67 -5.22
C GLY A 54 -12.78 -11.00 -6.01
N LYS A 55 -12.90 -11.60 -7.20
CA LYS A 55 -11.78 -11.90 -8.10
C LYS A 55 -11.85 -11.02 -9.36
N HIS A 56 -10.68 -10.72 -9.92
CA HIS A 56 -10.63 -10.18 -11.28
C HIS A 56 -11.34 -11.14 -12.22
N SER A 57 -12.42 -10.66 -12.83
CA SER A 57 -13.16 -11.44 -13.82
C SER A 57 -12.73 -10.99 -15.21
N ASP A 58 -12.42 -11.96 -16.05
CA ASP A 58 -12.25 -11.75 -17.50
C ASP A 58 -13.62 -11.71 -18.21
N ARG A 59 -14.71 -11.96 -17.49
CA ARG A 59 -16.05 -12.03 -18.05
C ARG A 59 -16.58 -10.62 -18.32
N PHE A 60 -16.49 -10.21 -19.58
CA PHE A 60 -17.39 -9.21 -20.11
C PHE A 60 -18.05 -9.72 -21.39
N GLU A 61 -19.37 -9.87 -21.34
CA GLU A 61 -20.17 -10.48 -22.42
C GLU A 61 -20.23 -9.63 -23.70
N TYR A 62 -19.70 -8.38 -23.71
CA TYR A 62 -19.94 -7.45 -24.81
C TYR A 62 -18.77 -6.56 -25.24
N ASP A 63 -17.65 -6.46 -24.50
CA ASP A 63 -16.55 -5.56 -24.90
C ASP A 63 -15.16 -6.11 -24.58
N VAL A 64 -14.53 -6.68 -25.60
CA VAL A 64 -13.15 -7.21 -25.56
C VAL A 64 -12.13 -6.07 -25.34
N ASN A 65 -12.48 -4.82 -25.70
CA ASN A 65 -11.57 -3.69 -25.64
C ASN A 65 -11.45 -3.07 -24.25
N TRP A 66 -12.38 -3.36 -23.33
CA TRP A 66 -12.30 -2.84 -21.96
C TRP A 66 -11.00 -3.31 -21.29
N ARG A 67 -10.61 -4.58 -21.44
CA ARG A 67 -9.34 -5.08 -20.87
C ARG A 67 -8.12 -4.38 -21.45
N ALA A 68 -8.12 -4.08 -22.74
CA ALA A 68 -6.98 -3.46 -23.41
C ALA A 68 -6.83 -1.97 -23.09
N THR A 69 -7.96 -1.28 -22.94
CA THR A 69 -8.00 0.18 -22.79
C THR A 69 -8.24 0.64 -21.34
N ASN A 70 -8.68 -0.28 -20.48
CA ASN A 70 -9.28 -0.01 -19.16
C ASN A 70 -10.48 0.94 -19.20
N ILE A 71 -11.04 1.27 -20.36
CA ILE A 71 -12.18 2.19 -20.48
C ILE A 71 -13.47 1.44 -20.18
N ILE A 72 -14.20 1.87 -19.15
CA ILE A 72 -15.47 1.27 -18.76
C ILE A 72 -16.51 1.56 -19.86
N PRO A 73 -17.03 0.51 -20.54
CA PRO A 73 -18.00 0.69 -21.59
C PRO A 73 -19.32 1.21 -21.01
N SER A 74 -20.00 2.07 -21.77
CA SER A 74 -21.29 2.64 -21.35
C SER A 74 -21.24 3.38 -20.00
N SER A 75 -20.13 4.02 -19.66
CA SER A 75 -19.97 4.78 -18.40
C SER A 75 -20.94 5.94 -18.23
N GLY A 76 -21.47 6.48 -19.34
CA GLY A 76 -22.46 7.56 -19.36
C GLY A 76 -23.93 7.10 -19.32
N THR A 77 -24.23 5.80 -19.21
CA THR A 77 -25.62 5.33 -19.15
C THR A 77 -26.16 5.39 -17.72
N TYR A 78 -27.47 5.62 -17.57
CA TYR A 78 -28.17 5.62 -16.28
C TYR A 78 -28.52 4.19 -15.86
N GLN A 79 -27.52 3.33 -15.81
CA GLN A 79 -27.68 1.91 -15.45
C GLN A 79 -26.72 1.52 -14.33
N TRP A 80 -26.07 2.49 -13.69
CA TRP A 80 -25.07 2.27 -12.66
C TRP A 80 -25.61 2.69 -11.30
N SER A 81 -25.20 1.96 -10.28
CA SER A 81 -25.44 2.27 -8.87
C SER A 81 -24.11 2.17 -8.12
N LEU A 82 -23.98 2.94 -7.04
CA LEU A 82 -22.83 2.81 -6.16
C LEU A 82 -22.89 1.43 -5.49
N ALA A 83 -21.82 0.65 -5.60
CA ALA A 83 -21.70 -0.61 -4.87
C ALA A 83 -21.16 -0.29 -3.47
N GLU A 84 -22.09 -0.01 -2.55
CA GLU A 84 -21.77 0.24 -1.14
C GLU A 84 -21.26 -1.06 -0.47
N ASN A 85 -20.35 -0.94 0.49
CA ASN A 85 -19.75 -2.06 1.25
C ASN A 85 -18.85 -3.02 0.45
N VAL A 86 -18.31 -2.58 -0.68
CA VAL A 86 -17.31 -3.34 -1.42
C VAL A 86 -15.91 -2.96 -0.94
N ASP A 87 -15.15 -3.95 -0.43
CA ASP A 87 -13.73 -3.79 -0.14
C ASP A 87 -12.91 -3.70 -1.45
N ILE A 88 -12.90 -2.52 -2.07
CA ILE A 88 -12.11 -2.20 -3.27
C ILE A 88 -10.60 -2.46 -3.02
N ASN A 89 -10.19 -2.45 -1.76
CA ASN A 89 -8.82 -2.71 -1.33
C ASN A 89 -8.47 -4.19 -1.13
N LYS A 90 -9.42 -5.15 -1.17
CA LYS A 90 -9.09 -6.58 -1.01
C LYS A 90 -8.06 -7.09 -2.04
N GLY A 91 -7.96 -6.44 -3.21
CA GLY A 91 -6.90 -6.68 -4.21
C GLY A 91 -5.60 -5.90 -4.02
N LYS A 92 -5.64 -4.66 -3.49
CA LYS A 92 -4.42 -3.86 -3.20
C LYS A 92 -3.68 -4.32 -1.94
N THR A 93 -4.35 -5.04 -1.03
CA THR A 93 -3.68 -5.64 0.13
C THR A 93 -2.84 -6.88 -0.24
N ILE A 94 -3.06 -7.51 -1.41
CA ILE A 94 -2.37 -8.76 -1.80
C ILE A 94 -1.36 -8.56 -2.97
N ALA A 95 -1.20 -7.33 -3.47
CA ALA A 95 -0.16 -7.00 -4.45
C ALA A 95 0.69 -5.77 -4.08
N ILE A 96 0.85 -5.46 -2.79
CA ILE A 96 2.21 -5.14 -2.36
C ILE A 96 2.97 -6.43 -2.63
N LYS A 97 3.63 -6.52 -3.79
CA LYS A 97 4.81 -7.37 -3.92
C LYS A 97 5.69 -6.93 -2.76
N ARG A 98 5.56 -7.61 -1.61
CA ARG A 98 6.64 -7.81 -0.69
C ARG A 98 7.67 -8.49 -1.57
N LYS A 99 8.49 -7.69 -2.27
CA LYS A 99 9.92 -8.01 -2.36
C LYS A 99 10.19 -8.53 -0.97
N ARG A 100 10.55 -9.80 -0.83
CA ARG A 100 11.13 -10.29 0.41
C ARG A 100 12.23 -9.27 0.67
N SER A 101 11.95 -8.26 1.50
CA SER A 101 13.01 -7.56 2.16
C SER A 101 13.66 -8.71 2.87
N THR A 102 14.86 -9.04 2.42
CA THR A 102 15.83 -9.70 3.26
C THR A 102 15.96 -8.77 4.46
N ALA A 103 14.98 -8.84 5.36
CA ALA A 103 14.93 -8.09 6.59
C ALA A 103 15.93 -8.83 7.47
N VAL A 104 17.18 -8.55 7.15
CA VAL A 104 18.35 -9.03 7.83
C VAL A 104 18.57 -8.03 8.94
N ALA A 105 18.81 -8.53 10.14
CA ALA A 105 19.19 -7.69 11.25
C ALA A 105 20.46 -6.91 10.87
N TYR A 106 20.44 -5.61 11.08
CA TYR A 106 21.56 -4.75 10.75
C TYR A 106 22.66 -4.97 11.78
N SER A 107 23.88 -5.20 11.28
CA SER A 107 25.12 -5.21 12.06
C SER A 107 25.79 -3.84 11.97
N ILE A 108 26.80 -3.59 12.81
CA ILE A 108 27.55 -2.33 12.85
C ILE A 108 28.10 -1.88 11.47
N HIS A 109 28.51 -2.83 10.63
CA HIS A 109 29.07 -2.59 9.30
C HIS A 109 28.03 -2.65 8.18
N THR A 110 26.77 -2.94 8.49
CA THR A 110 25.71 -2.99 7.48
C THR A 110 25.42 -1.59 6.97
N ILE A 111 25.27 -1.47 5.64
CA ILE A 111 24.99 -0.21 4.97
C ILE A 111 23.49 0.06 4.98
N PHE A 112 23.08 1.27 5.36
CA PHE A 112 21.68 1.71 5.23
C PHE A 112 21.26 1.76 3.76
N ASN A 113 20.21 1.03 3.43
CA ASN A 113 19.60 1.07 2.10
C ASN A 113 18.43 2.07 1.99
N PHE A 114 18.08 2.75 3.09
CA PHE A 114 16.95 3.69 3.19
C PHE A 114 17.29 4.96 3.99
N GLY A 115 16.48 6.01 3.80
CA GLY A 115 16.48 7.23 4.62
C GLY A 115 17.66 8.21 4.41
N LYS A 116 17.81 9.16 5.34
CA LYS A 116 18.78 10.29 5.28
C LYS A 116 20.24 9.82 5.26
N HIS A 117 20.54 8.71 5.93
CA HIS A 117 21.89 8.12 6.02
C HIS A 117 22.11 6.98 5.00
N LYS A 118 21.34 6.93 3.91
CA LYS A 118 21.51 5.93 2.85
C LYS A 118 22.94 5.91 2.31
N GLY A 119 23.54 4.72 2.22
CA GLY A 119 24.92 4.52 1.77
C GLY A 119 25.98 4.63 2.87
N LYS A 120 25.60 4.95 4.11
CA LYS A 120 26.50 4.92 5.28
C LYS A 120 26.29 3.65 6.11
N THR A 121 27.30 3.25 6.87
CA THR A 121 27.20 2.13 7.83
C THR A 121 26.41 2.55 9.07
N VAL A 122 25.88 1.57 9.81
CA VAL A 122 25.19 1.80 11.10
C VAL A 122 26.07 2.58 12.06
N GLU A 123 27.33 2.18 12.19
CA GLU A 123 28.31 2.88 13.03
C GLU A 123 28.52 4.34 12.61
N ALA A 124 28.71 4.60 11.31
CA ALA A 124 28.93 5.96 10.81
C ALA A 124 27.70 6.85 11.01
N ALA A 125 26.50 6.31 10.81
CA ALA A 125 25.26 7.03 11.07
C ALA A 125 25.07 7.32 12.56
N PHE A 126 25.41 6.36 13.45
CA PHE A 126 25.34 6.54 14.89
C PHE A 126 26.33 7.60 15.39
N ARG A 127 27.55 7.65 14.83
CA ARG A 127 28.53 8.71 15.16
C ARG A 127 28.07 10.10 14.73
N LEU A 128 27.30 10.19 13.64
CA LEU A 128 26.79 11.46 13.13
C LEU A 128 25.53 11.92 13.87
N GLU A 129 24.57 11.02 14.05
CA GLU A 129 23.25 11.35 14.62
C GLU A 129 22.69 10.13 15.37
N PRO A 130 23.03 9.95 16.67
CA PRO A 130 22.51 8.83 17.49
C PRO A 130 20.98 8.80 17.55
N SER A 131 20.34 9.97 17.59
CA SER A 131 18.88 10.12 17.60
C SER A 131 18.21 9.54 16.35
N TYR A 132 18.89 9.56 15.20
CA TYR A 132 18.37 8.96 13.97
C TYR A 132 18.24 7.44 14.10
N ILE A 133 19.17 6.79 14.80
CA ILE A 133 19.14 5.34 15.03
C ILE A 133 17.96 4.96 15.93
N LEU A 134 17.66 5.76 16.96
CA LEU A 134 16.45 5.57 17.78
C LEU A 134 15.19 5.72 16.95
N TRP A 135 15.10 6.79 16.16
CA TRP A 135 13.95 7.02 15.29
C TRP A 135 13.76 5.85 14.33
N ALA A 136 14.84 5.36 13.71
CA ALA A 136 14.80 4.23 12.79
C ALA A 136 14.37 2.94 13.49
N ALA A 137 14.88 2.66 14.70
CA ALA A 137 14.48 1.49 15.49
C ALA A 137 12.96 1.46 15.78
N VAL A 138 12.35 2.62 15.99
CA VAL A 138 10.90 2.73 16.25
C VAL A 138 10.09 2.73 14.95
N HIS A 139 10.39 3.64 14.02
CA HIS A 139 9.51 3.97 12.89
C HIS A 139 9.84 3.22 11.59
N ALA A 140 11.05 2.68 11.43
CA ALA A 140 11.38 1.94 10.22
C ALA A 140 10.98 0.46 10.39
N ASP A 141 10.07 0.00 9.52
CA ASP A 141 9.56 -1.37 9.53
C ASP A 141 10.64 -2.38 9.11
N ASN A 142 11.54 -1.98 8.20
CA ASN A 142 12.62 -2.81 7.67
C ASN A 142 13.94 -2.66 8.44
N PHE A 143 13.89 -2.17 9.69
CA PHE A 143 15.08 -1.94 10.50
C PHE A 143 14.96 -2.63 11.85
N CYS A 144 15.97 -3.45 12.14
CA CYS A 144 16.17 -4.06 13.44
C CYS A 144 17.67 -4.26 13.65
N LEU A 145 18.09 -4.21 14.90
CA LEU A 145 19.47 -4.39 15.35
C LEU A 145 19.57 -5.69 16.15
N THR A 146 20.72 -6.36 16.09
CA THR A 146 21.01 -7.50 16.99
C THR A 146 21.44 -6.99 18.37
N ALA A 147 21.31 -7.85 19.39
CA ALA A 147 21.82 -7.56 20.73
C ALA A 147 23.32 -7.19 20.71
N GLU A 148 24.13 -7.94 19.95
CA GLU A 148 25.55 -7.66 19.72
C GLU A 148 25.80 -6.26 19.15
N THR A 149 24.89 -5.78 18.29
CA THR A 149 24.99 -4.46 17.68
C THR A 149 24.66 -3.35 18.68
N PHE A 150 23.67 -3.55 19.56
CA PHE A 150 23.42 -2.61 20.65
C PHE A 150 24.64 -2.47 21.57
N GLU A 151 25.23 -3.59 21.99
CA GLU A 151 26.43 -3.58 22.83
C GLU A 151 27.60 -2.84 22.14
N ALA A 152 27.79 -3.06 20.83
CA ALA A 152 28.84 -2.38 20.09
C ALA A 152 28.58 -0.86 19.94
N LEU A 153 27.32 -0.44 19.79
CA LEU A 153 26.95 0.98 19.74
C LEU A 153 27.11 1.67 21.09
N GLU A 154 26.73 1.00 22.19
CA GLU A 154 26.96 1.49 23.55
C GLU A 154 28.45 1.62 23.88
N LYS A 155 29.29 0.69 23.41
CA LYS A 155 30.76 0.81 23.52
C LYS A 155 31.31 2.01 22.74
N THR A 156 30.70 2.34 21.61
CA THR A 156 31.14 3.47 20.77
C THR A 156 30.77 4.82 21.38
N ASN A 157 29.63 4.90 22.06
CA ASN A 157 29.22 6.10 22.78
C ASN A 157 28.54 5.77 24.12
N PRO A 158 29.30 5.68 25.23
CA PRO A 158 28.75 5.32 26.54
C PRO A 158 27.80 6.38 27.12
N ASN A 159 27.78 7.60 26.55
CA ASN A 159 26.86 8.67 26.94
C ASN A 159 25.47 8.52 26.31
N PHE A 160 25.29 7.61 25.36
CA PHE A 160 24.03 7.40 24.68
C PHE A 160 23.46 6.03 25.01
N LYS A 161 22.37 6.01 25.79
CA LYS A 161 21.66 4.77 26.14
C LYS A 161 20.38 4.64 25.35
N PHE A 162 20.14 3.45 24.83
CA PHE A 162 18.86 3.11 24.22
C PHE A 162 17.79 3.04 25.31
N SER A 163 16.64 3.68 25.09
CA SER A 163 15.53 3.56 26.05
C SER A 163 15.00 2.13 26.05
N ALA A 164 14.48 1.68 27.19
CA ALA A 164 13.89 0.35 27.33
C ALA A 164 12.73 0.11 26.34
N GLU A 165 12.03 1.17 25.93
CA GLU A 165 10.96 1.11 24.94
C GLU A 165 11.50 0.78 23.54
N VAL A 166 12.61 1.40 23.15
CA VAL A 166 13.25 1.16 21.85
C VAL A 166 13.80 -0.26 21.77
N GLN A 167 14.41 -0.75 22.86
CA GLN A 167 14.88 -2.14 22.94
C GLN A 167 13.71 -3.12 22.80
N LYS A 168 12.60 -2.89 23.52
CA LYS A 168 11.40 -3.73 23.46
C LYS A 168 10.78 -3.80 22.07
N ILE A 169 10.68 -2.66 21.37
CA ILE A 169 10.16 -2.60 19.99
C ILE A 169 11.10 -3.35 19.03
N ASN A 170 12.41 -3.15 19.18
CA ASN A 170 13.39 -3.85 18.36
C ASN A 170 13.35 -5.37 18.57
N ASP A 171 13.23 -5.83 19.82
CA ASP A 171 13.13 -7.25 20.16
C ASP A 171 11.88 -7.89 19.56
N GLN A 172 10.75 -7.17 19.57
CA GLN A 172 9.52 -7.63 18.91
C GLN A 172 9.72 -7.78 17.40
N LYS A 173 10.35 -6.79 16.76
CA LYS A 173 10.70 -6.85 15.33
C LYS A 173 11.65 -8.01 15.03
N LEU A 174 12.67 -8.22 15.87
CA LEU A 174 13.64 -9.30 15.71
C LEU A 174 12.99 -10.68 15.87
N LYS A 175 12.13 -10.87 16.88
CA LYS A 175 11.36 -12.12 17.08
C LYS A 175 10.44 -12.41 15.90
N TYR A 176 9.75 -11.39 15.40
CA TYR A 176 8.92 -11.51 14.21
C TYR A 176 9.75 -11.97 13.00
N LEU A 177 10.93 -11.39 12.78
CA LEU A 177 11.82 -11.80 11.69
C LEU A 177 12.34 -13.23 11.84
N GLN A 178 12.67 -13.65 13.06
CA GLN A 178 13.07 -15.03 13.34
C GLN A 178 11.93 -16.03 13.14
N SER A 179 10.68 -15.65 13.44
CA SER A 179 9.48 -16.49 13.26
C SER A 179 9.10 -16.73 11.79
N LEU A 180 9.60 -15.90 10.89
CA LEU A 180 9.36 -15.99 9.44
C LEU A 180 10.37 -16.88 8.70
N ARG A 181 11.37 -17.41 9.41
CA ARG A 181 12.43 -18.26 8.86
C ARG A 181 12.14 -19.73 9.12
#